data_AF-S3HAN9-F1
#
_entry.id   AF-S3HAN9-F1
#
_cell.length_a   1.000
_cell.length_b   1.000
_cell.length_c   1.000
_cell.angle_alpha   90.00
_cell.angle_beta   90.00
_cell.angle_gamma   90.00
#
_symmetry.space_group_name_H-M   'P 1'
#
loop_
_entity.id
_entity.type
_entity.pdbx_description
1 polymer ?
#
loop_
_entity_poly.entity_id
_entity_poly.type
_entity_poly.pdbx_seq_one_letter_code
_entity_poly.pdbx_strand_id
1 'polypeptide(L)' 'MSTSLLLAAASSAPASAAIRTVTSKPTLESLAPGQSVLYDDKKCPSGMIAKYRKAPKRTSISRTCVHQ' A
#
# COMPACT_ATOMS: atom_id res chain seq x y z
N MET A 1 22.71 42.28 15.31
CA MET A 1 22.94 40.83 15.49
C MET A 1 21.58 40.16 15.46
N SER A 2 21.32 39.24 14.52
CA SER A 2 20.53 38.01 14.76
C SER A 2 20.29 37.29 13.45
N THR A 3 20.78 36.06 13.43
CA THR A 3 20.90 35.16 12.30
C THR A 3 19.59 34.46 11.95
N SER A 4 19.33 34.42 10.65
CA SER A 4 18.57 33.45 9.85
C SER A 4 17.81 32.33 10.58
N LEU A 5 16.48 32.30 10.43
CA LEU A 5 15.69 31.07 10.56
C LEU A 5 15.56 30.42 9.17
N LEU A 6 16.41 29.43 8.90
CA LEU A 6 16.21 28.48 7.81
C LEU A 6 15.08 27.53 8.21
N LEU A 7 13.87 27.79 7.71
CA LEU A 7 12.74 26.88 7.85
C LEU A 7 12.98 25.68 6.93
N ALA A 8 13.62 24.64 7.46
CA ALA A 8 13.81 23.37 6.77
C ALA A 8 12.44 22.75 6.48
N ALA A 9 12.02 22.82 5.22
CA ALA A 9 10.87 22.09 4.71
C ALA A 9 11.16 20.59 4.85
N ALA A 10 10.58 19.96 5.86
CA ALA A 10 10.55 18.51 5.96
C ALA A 10 9.71 17.97 4.79
N SER A 11 10.36 17.63 3.68
CA SER A 11 9.77 16.83 2.62
C SER A 11 9.40 15.47 3.21
N SER A 12 8.15 15.32 3.63
CA SER A 12 7.54 14.02 3.88
C SER A 12 7.44 13.29 2.55
N ALA A 13 8.52 12.59 2.18
CA ALA A 13 8.45 11.60 1.12
C ALA A 13 7.28 10.65 1.45
N PRO A 14 6.36 10.39 0.52
CA PRO A 14 5.31 9.42 0.76
C PRO A 14 6.00 8.11 1.10
N ALA A 15 5.78 7.63 2.32
CA ALA A 15 6.19 6.30 2.73
C ALA A 15 5.39 5.30 1.90
N SER A 16 5.84 5.06 0.67
CA SER A 16 5.51 3.87 -0.11
C SER A 16 6.14 2.70 0.63
N ALA A 17 5.50 2.28 1.72
CA ALA A 17 5.79 1.00 2.35
C ALA A 17 5.71 -0.02 1.23
N ALA A 18 6.86 -0.64 0.89
CA ALA A 18 6.97 -1.55 -0.23
C ALA A 18 5.95 -2.67 -0.07
N ILE A 19 4.85 -2.58 -0.84
CA ILE A 19 3.75 -3.53 -0.76
C ILE A 19 4.24 -4.77 -1.48
N ARG A 20 4.45 -5.85 -0.73
CA ARG A 20 4.96 -7.11 -1.31
C ARG A 20 3.98 -7.65 -2.34
N THR A 21 4.53 -8.10 -3.47
CA THR A 21 3.78 -8.87 -4.47
C THR A 21 3.79 -10.33 -4.05
N VAL A 22 2.62 -10.96 -4.00
CA VAL A 22 2.46 -12.38 -3.70
C VAL A 22 2.04 -13.11 -4.98
N THR A 23 2.41 -14.38 -5.09
CA THR A 23 2.10 -15.24 -6.23
C THR A 23 0.81 -16.03 -6.07
N SER A 24 0.24 -16.04 -4.85
CA SER A 24 -1.01 -16.71 -4.52
C SER A 24 -2.07 -15.70 -4.10
N LYS A 25 -3.34 -15.96 -4.45
CA LYS A 25 -4.46 -15.09 -4.10
C LYS A 25 -4.58 -14.95 -2.58
N PRO A 26 -4.50 -13.73 -2.02
CA PRO A 26 -4.61 -13.53 -0.59
C PRO A 26 -6.03 -13.79 -0.08
N THR A 27 -6.12 -14.45 1.06
CA THR A 27 -7.35 -14.70 1.83
C THR A 27 -7.34 -13.91 3.14
N LEU A 28 -8.50 -13.84 3.79
CA LEU A 28 -8.67 -13.17 5.10
C LEU A 28 -7.72 -13.73 6.16
N GLU A 29 -7.42 -15.03 6.09
CA GLU A 29 -6.54 -15.71 7.03
C GLU A 29 -5.06 -15.49 6.71
N SER A 30 -4.70 -15.40 5.43
CA SER A 30 -3.31 -15.17 4.99
C SER A 30 -2.79 -13.76 5.25
N LEU A 31 -3.69 -12.77 5.39
CA LEU A 31 -3.33 -11.37 5.63
C LEU A 31 -3.42 -11.01 7.11
N ALA A 32 -2.37 -10.38 7.62
CA ALA A 32 -2.39 -9.75 8.93
C ALA A 32 -3.29 -8.49 8.90
N PRO A 33 -3.93 -8.12 10.03
CA PRO A 33 -4.71 -6.89 10.12
C PRO A 33 -3.86 -5.66 9.75
N GLY A 34 -4.32 -4.83 8.82
CA GLY A 34 -3.59 -3.67 8.32
C GLY A 34 -2.58 -3.95 7.20
N GLN A 35 -2.30 -5.23 6.90
CA GLN A 35 -1.38 -5.61 5.84
C GLN A 35 -2.00 -5.37 4.46
N SER A 36 -1.16 -4.93 3.53
CA SER A 36 -1.47 -4.85 2.10
C SER A 36 -0.49 -5.73 1.33
N VAL A 37 -0.99 -6.40 0.28
CA VAL A 37 -0.18 -7.16 -0.68
C VAL A 37 -0.67 -6.87 -2.09
N LEU A 38 0.21 -7.02 -3.08
CA LEU A 38 -0.15 -6.96 -4.49
C LEU A 38 -0.29 -8.40 -5.01
N TYR A 39 -1.31 -8.68 -5.80
CA TYR A 39 -1.50 -9.97 -6.44
C TYR A 39 -2.04 -9.73 -7.85
N ASP A 40 -1.39 -10.31 -8.86
CA ASP A 40 -1.90 -10.25 -10.22
C ASP A 40 -3.01 -11.29 -10.39
N ASP A 41 -4.26 -10.85 -10.19
CA ASP A 41 -5.44 -11.68 -10.45
C ASP A 41 -5.92 -11.61 -11.91
N LYS A 42 -5.17 -10.94 -12.79
CA LYS A 42 -5.49 -10.70 -14.21
C LYS A 42 -6.83 -10.00 -14.46
N LYS A 43 -7.41 -9.35 -13.45
CA LYS A 43 -8.66 -8.58 -13.57
C LYS A 43 -8.44 -7.07 -13.54
N CYS A 44 -7.21 -6.63 -13.28
CA CYS A 44 -6.85 -5.21 -13.42
C CYS A 44 -6.48 -4.90 -14.88
N PRO A 45 -6.78 -3.69 -15.36
CA PRO A 45 -6.38 -3.25 -16.70
C PRO A 45 -4.85 -3.15 -16.82
N SER A 46 -4.34 -3.11 -18.06
CA SER A 46 -2.90 -3.05 -18.33
C SER A 46 -2.20 -1.91 -17.59
N GLY A 47 -1.04 -2.22 -17.00
CA GLY A 47 -0.27 -1.26 -16.19
C GLY A 47 -0.76 -1.13 -14.74
N MET A 48 -1.77 -1.90 -14.33
CA MET A 48 -2.23 -1.96 -12.95
C MET A 48 -2.11 -3.37 -12.36
N ILE A 49 -1.96 -3.44 -11.04
CA ILE A 49 -1.96 -4.68 -10.26
C ILE A 49 -2.99 -4.60 -9.13
N ALA A 50 -3.61 -5.72 -8.76
CA ALA A 50 -4.60 -5.72 -7.69
C ALA A 50 -3.91 -5.65 -6.32
N LYS A 51 -4.19 -4.58 -5.58
CA LYS A 51 -3.84 -4.44 -4.17
C LYS A 51 -4.96 -5.01 -3.31
N TYR A 52 -4.60 -5.99 -2.48
CA TYR A 52 -5.46 -6.55 -1.46
C TYR A 52 -5.02 -6.02 -0.10
N ARG A 53 -5.98 -5.53 0.69
CA ARG A 53 -5.71 -5.02 2.04
C ARG A 53 -6.73 -5.57 3.01
N LYS A 54 -6.25 -6.07 4.15
CA LYS A 54 -7.12 -6.41 5.28
C LYS A 54 -7.25 -5.21 6.20
N ALA A 55 -8.47 -4.75 6.42
CA ALA A 55 -8.70 -3.65 7.35
C ALA A 55 -8.41 -4.11 8.79
N PRO A 56 -7.74 -3.30 9.62
CA PRO A 56 -7.29 -3.75 10.94
C PRO A 56 -8.43 -4.06 11.92
N LYS A 57 -9.60 -3.42 11.74
CA LYS A 57 -10.78 -3.56 12.61
C LYS A 57 -11.98 -4.22 11.92
N ARG A 58 -11.80 -4.79 10.73
CA ARG A 58 -12.89 -5.44 9.97
C ARG A 58 -12.43 -6.82 9.47
N THR A 59 -13.34 -7.78 9.49
CA THR A 59 -13.16 -9.12 8.89
C THR A 59 -13.39 -9.10 7.38
N SER A 60 -12.88 -8.07 6.70
CA SER A 60 -13.01 -7.90 5.26
C SER A 60 -11.67 -7.55 4.62
N ILE A 61 -11.51 -8.03 3.39
CA ILE A 61 -10.42 -7.68 2.49
C ILE A 61 -10.99 -6.76 1.43
N SER A 62 -10.36 -5.59 1.27
CA SER A 62 -10.62 -4.74 0.12
C SER A 62 -9.68 -5.10 -1.02
N ARG A 63 -10.21 -5.01 -2.25
CA ARG A 63 -9.47 -5.18 -3.50
C ARG A 63 -9.53 -3.87 -4.28
N THR A 64 -8.40 -3.38 -4.74
CA THR A 64 -8.32 -2.16 -5.58
C THR A 64 -7.20 -2.30 -6.58
N CYS A 65 -7.42 -1.96 -7.84
CA CYS A 65 -6.35 -1.88 -8.83
C CYS A 65 -5.51 -0.62 -8.58
N VAL A 66 -4.19 -0.77 -8.55
CA VAL A 66 -3.24 0.34 -8.38
C VAL A 66 -2.22 0.29 -9.50
N HIS A 67 -1.75 1.46 -9.95
CA HIS A 67 -0.57 1.55 -10.79
C HIS A 67 0.65 1.09 -9.99
N GLN A 68 1.55 0.34 -10.64
CA GLN A 68 2.86 0.06 -10.07
C GLN A 68 3.77 1.29 -10.11
#